data_AF-A0A1F7YGK8-F1
#
_entry.id   AF-A0A1F7YGK8-F1
#
_cell.length_a   1.000
_cell.length_b   1.000
_cell.length_c   1.000
_cell.angle_alpha   90.00
_cell.angle_beta   90.00
_cell.angle_gamma   90.00
#
_symmetry.space_group_name_H-M   'P 1'
#
loop_
_entity.id
_entity.type
_entity.pdbx_description
1 polymer ?
#
loop_
_entity_poly.entity_id
_entity_poly.type
_entity_poly.pdbx_seq_one_letter_code
_entity_poly.pdbx_strand_id
1 'polypeptide(L)'
;MLGNLGSPEILVIGIVLLMLFGSKKLNELARGLGESSKEYKKLKNEYQKALNDDPDVEEQSTSEDSVTLKSERSPTRRVSPRAGELSEQEAGLEGGEE
;
A
#
# COMPACT_ATOMS: atom_id res chain seq x y z
N MET A 1 -18.67 17.75 -1.06
CA MET A 1 -19.75 16.81 -0.65
C MET A 1 -19.90 15.66 -1.66
N LEU A 2 -18.79 15.07 -2.13
CA LEU A 2 -18.81 14.01 -3.18
C LEU A 2 -17.61 13.06 -3.07
N GLY A 3 -16.96 13.03 -1.89
CA GLY A 3 -15.65 12.37 -1.69
C GLY A 3 -15.70 11.10 -0.86
N ASN A 4 -16.87 10.61 -0.50
CA ASN A 4 -17.04 9.43 0.35
C ASN A 4 -17.85 8.37 -0.38
N LEU A 5 -17.47 8.00 -1.61
CA LEU A 5 -17.89 6.70 -2.15
C LEU A 5 -17.18 5.62 -1.32
N GLY A 6 -17.72 5.38 -0.13
CA GLY A 6 -17.23 4.37 0.78
C GLY A 6 -17.84 3.01 0.45
N SER A 7 -17.55 2.04 1.31
CA SER A 7 -18.25 0.77 1.31
C SER A 7 -19.80 0.89 1.38
N PRO A 8 -20.42 1.91 2.02
CA PRO A 8 -21.87 2.03 2.07
C PRO A 8 -22.49 2.32 0.69
N GLU A 9 -21.99 3.29 -0.06
CA GLU A 9 -22.48 3.62 -1.41
C GLU A 9 -22.38 2.42 -2.37
N ILE A 10 -21.26 1.69 -2.33
CA ILE A 10 -21.09 0.48 -3.15
C ILE A 10 -22.10 -0.60 -2.77
N LEU A 11 -22.42 -0.76 -1.49
CA LEU A 11 -23.43 -1.70 -1.04
C LEU A 11 -24.83 -1.34 -1.56
N VAL A 12 -25.21 -0.06 -1.51
CA VAL A 12 -26.49 0.42 -2.04
C VAL A 12 -26.60 0.16 -3.54
N ILE A 13 -25.56 0.50 -4.30
CA ILE A 13 -25.52 0.22 -5.75
C ILE A 13 -25.59 -1.29 -6.01
N GLY A 14 -24.87 -2.09 -5.22
CA GLY A 14 -24.90 -3.54 -5.30
C GLY A 14 -26.31 -4.12 -5.10
N ILE A 15 -27.07 -3.61 -4.12
CA ILE A 15 -28.46 -4.02 -3.87
C ILE A 15 -29.35 -3.66 -5.07
N VAL A 16 -29.22 -2.45 -5.62
CA VAL A 16 -30.00 -2.02 -6.80
C VAL A 16 -29.69 -2.91 -8.01
N LEU A 17 -28.41 -3.19 -8.28
CA LEU A 17 -28.00 -4.11 -9.35
C LEU A 17 -28.55 -5.53 -9.12
N LEU A 18 -28.57 -5.99 -7.87
CA LEU A 18 -29.15 -7.28 -7.52
C LEU A 18 -30.66 -7.31 -7.73
N MET A 19 -31.36 -6.19 -7.57
CA MET A 19 -32.80 -6.08 -7.83
C MET A 19 -33.11 -6.06 -9.33
N LEU A 20 -32.27 -5.42 -10.13
CA LEU A 20 -32.41 -5.34 -11.59
C LEU A 20 -32.02 -6.64 -12.30
N PHE A 21 -30.88 -7.22 -11.92
CA PHE A 21 -30.31 -8.39 -12.59
C PHE A 21 -30.56 -9.71 -11.84
N GLY A 22 -30.88 -9.64 -10.55
CA GLY A 22 -30.98 -10.81 -9.68
C GLY A 22 -29.62 -11.33 -9.20
N SER A 23 -29.62 -12.11 -8.12
CA SER A 23 -28.42 -12.80 -7.64
C SER A 23 -27.86 -13.78 -8.65
N LYS A 24 -28.71 -14.41 -9.47
CA LYS A 24 -28.28 -15.39 -10.47
C LYS A 24 -27.39 -14.78 -11.56
N LYS A 25 -27.74 -13.60 -12.10
CA LYS A 25 -26.93 -12.97 -13.17
C LYS A 25 -25.60 -12.43 -12.65
N LEU A 26 -25.58 -11.82 -11.47
CA LEU A 26 -24.33 -11.35 -10.88
C LEU A 26 -23.40 -12.52 -10.55
N ASN A 27 -23.93 -13.63 -10.03
CA ASN A 27 -23.14 -14.85 -9.80
C ASN A 27 -22.65 -15.48 -11.11
N GLU A 28 -23.47 -15.50 -12.16
CA GLU A 28 -23.06 -15.99 -13.49
C GLU A 28 -21.89 -15.18 -14.04
N LEU A 29 -22.00 -13.85 -14.00
CA LEU A 29 -20.94 -12.94 -14.45
C LEU A 29 -19.67 -13.08 -13.61
N ALA A 30 -19.79 -13.19 -12.28
CA ALA A 30 -18.66 -13.37 -11.40
C ALA A 30 -17.93 -14.69 -11.64
N ARG A 31 -18.66 -15.78 -11.89
CA ARG A 31 -18.07 -17.09 -12.25
C ARG A 31 -17.32 -17.00 -13.57
N GLY A 32 -17.95 -16.46 -14.63
CA GLY A 32 -17.31 -16.30 -15.93
C GLY A 32 -16.07 -15.39 -15.90
N LEU A 33 -16.16 -14.23 -15.22
CA LEU A 33 -15.03 -13.31 -15.04
C LEU A 33 -13.91 -13.94 -14.21
N GLY A 34 -14.27 -14.69 -13.16
CA GLY A 34 -13.32 -15.36 -12.27
C GLY A 34 -12.54 -16.46 -12.98
N GLU A 35 -13.21 -17.27 -13.80
CA GLU A 35 -12.56 -18.29 -14.62
C GLU A 35 -11.62 -17.67 -15.65
N SER A 36 -12.07 -16.63 -16.36
CA SER A 36 -11.24 -15.88 -17.32
C SER A 36 -10.02 -15.24 -16.65
N SER A 37 -10.18 -14.61 -15.48
CA SER A 37 -9.07 -14.02 -14.73
C SER A 37 -8.08 -15.08 -14.22
N LYS A 38 -8.57 -16.26 -13.82
CA LYS A 38 -7.73 -17.38 -13.37
C LYS A 38 -6.89 -17.94 -14.51
N GLU A 39 -7.50 -18.19 -15.68
CA GLU A 39 -6.77 -18.62 -16.86
C GLU A 39 -5.78 -17.57 -17.32
N TYR A 40 -6.18 -16.29 -17.36
CA TYR A 40 -5.29 -15.17 -17.69
C TYR A 40 -4.06 -15.11 -16.78
N LYS A 41 -4.22 -15.26 -15.46
CA LYS A 41 -3.10 -15.32 -14.51
C LYS A 41 -2.20 -16.52 -14.76
N LYS A 42 -2.77 -17.68 -15.08
CA LYS A 42 -1.99 -18.90 -15.40
C LYS A 42 -1.14 -18.67 -16.65
N LEU A 43 -1.75 -18.15 -17.72
CA LEU A 43 -1.07 -17.81 -18.97
C LEU A 43 0.02 -16.76 -18.74
N LYS A 44 -0.27 -15.70 -17.95
CA LYS A 44 0.73 -14.68 -17.60
C LYS A 44 1.93 -15.30 -16.88
N ASN A 45 1.71 -16.19 -15.93
CA ASN A 45 2.78 -16.84 -15.18
C ASN A 45 3.60 -17.80 -16.05
N GLU A 46 2.95 -18.55 -16.93
CA GLU A 46 3.62 -19.45 -17.88
C GLU A 46 4.43 -18.67 -18.92
N TYR A 47 3.89 -17.56 -19.41
CA TYR A 47 4.57 -16.62 -20.30
C TYR A 47 5.79 -15.97 -19.63
N GLN A 48 5.64 -15.49 -18.39
CA GLN A 48 6.79 -14.99 -17.64
C GLN A 48 7.83 -16.07 -17.42
N LYS A 49 7.45 -17.31 -17.08
CA LYS A 49 8.40 -18.40 -16.89
C LYS A 49 9.17 -18.73 -18.17
N ALA A 50 8.47 -18.81 -19.30
CA ALA A 50 9.09 -19.03 -20.60
C ALA A 50 10.05 -17.89 -21.01
N LEU A 51 9.74 -16.65 -20.61
CA LEU A 51 10.57 -15.49 -20.89
C LEU A 51 11.79 -15.37 -19.95
N ASN A 52 11.72 -15.96 -18.75
CA ASN A 52 12.84 -15.96 -17.78
C ASN A 52 13.81 -17.15 -17.96
N ASP A 53 13.42 -18.22 -18.68
CA ASP A 53 14.30 -19.35 -19.03
C ASP A 53 15.17 -19.06 -20.28
N ASP A 54 15.03 -17.89 -20.91
CA ASP A 54 15.88 -17.39 -22.00
C ASP A 54 16.66 -16.15 -21.49
N PRO A 55 17.99 -16.22 -21.28
CA PRO A 55 18.76 -15.15 -20.62
C PRO A 55 18.97 -13.87 -21.45
N ASP A 56 18.31 -13.71 -22.60
CA ASP A 56 18.53 -12.60 -23.55
C ASP A 56 17.27 -11.75 -23.86
N VAL A 57 16.33 -11.61 -22.92
CA VAL A 57 15.22 -10.65 -23.03
C VAL A 57 14.98 -9.90 -21.73
N GLU A 58 15.77 -8.83 -21.51
CA GLU A 58 15.42 -7.76 -20.59
C GLU A 58 14.27 -6.88 -21.14
N GLU A 59 13.33 -6.63 -20.24
CA GLU A 59 12.47 -5.44 -20.12
C GLU A 59 11.32 -5.19 -21.12
N GLN A 60 10.06 -5.40 -20.66
CA GLN A 60 9.04 -4.34 -20.61
C GLN A 60 7.76 -4.73 -19.84
N SER A 61 7.65 -4.17 -18.64
CA SER A 61 6.51 -3.47 -18.01
C SER A 61 5.05 -3.85 -18.36
N THR A 62 4.29 -4.22 -17.34
CA THR A 62 3.24 -3.34 -16.78
C THR A 62 3.06 -3.64 -15.29
N SER A 63 3.68 -2.80 -14.48
CA SER A 63 3.38 -2.55 -13.09
C SER A 63 2.17 -1.61 -12.98
N GLU A 64 1.03 -2.12 -12.55
CA GLU A 64 -0.05 -1.33 -11.97
C GLU A 64 -0.68 -2.16 -10.84
N ASP A 65 -0.08 -2.09 -9.64
CA ASP A 65 -0.80 -1.80 -8.39
C ASP A 65 0.23 -1.55 -7.28
N SER A 66 0.96 -0.46 -7.42
CA SER A 66 1.74 0.13 -6.34
C SER A 66 0.94 1.29 -5.76
N VAL A 67 0.11 1.02 -4.76
CA VAL A 67 -0.32 2.08 -3.82
C VAL A 67 0.53 1.96 -2.56
N THR A 68 1.81 2.30 -2.70
CA THR A 68 2.66 2.68 -1.58
C THR A 68 2.44 4.16 -1.32
N LEU A 69 1.57 4.48 -0.35
CA LEU A 69 1.60 5.78 0.30
C LEU A 69 2.76 5.84 1.29
N LYS A 70 3.91 6.24 0.74
CA LYS A 70 4.97 7.08 1.34
C LYS A 70 4.79 7.43 2.82
N SER A 71 5.42 6.66 3.69
CA SER A 71 5.78 7.07 5.07
C SER A 71 7.30 7.05 5.24
N GLU A 72 7.98 7.97 4.56
CA GLU A 72 9.28 8.45 5.00
C GLU A 72 9.44 9.91 4.52
N ARG A 73 9.22 10.87 5.43
CA ARG A 73 9.64 12.26 5.29
C ARG A 73 10.57 12.60 6.44
N SER A 74 11.84 12.70 6.11
CA SER A 74 12.86 13.56 6.74
C SER A 74 13.86 13.85 5.60
N PRO A 75 14.44 15.05 5.42
CA PRO A 75 14.85 16.02 6.45
C PRO A 75 14.63 17.51 6.09
N THR A 76 14.66 18.43 7.05
CA THR A 76 15.14 19.81 6.77
C THR A 76 15.88 20.39 7.97
N ARG A 77 17.17 20.55 7.74
CA ARG A 77 18.20 21.25 8.50
C ARG A 77 17.86 22.73 8.72
N ARG A 78 17.86 23.21 9.97
CA ARG A 78 18.26 24.58 10.32
C ARG A 78 19.07 24.56 11.61
N VAL A 79 20.18 25.30 11.58
CA VAL A 79 21.24 25.36 12.59
C VAL A 79 21.16 26.73 13.28
N SER A 80 21.29 26.72 14.63
CA SER A 80 21.75 27.81 15.55
C SER A 80 20.92 29.09 15.73
N PRO A 81 21.14 29.93 16.78
CA PRO A 81 22.02 29.81 17.98
C PRO A 81 21.44 30.29 19.36
N ARG A 82 22.10 29.89 20.46
CA ARG A 82 22.50 30.64 21.70
C ARG A 82 21.48 31.56 22.43
N ALA A 83 21.14 31.24 23.70
CA ALA A 83 21.19 32.13 24.88
C ALA A 83 20.53 31.52 26.15
N GLY A 84 21.15 31.71 27.32
CA GLY A 84 20.67 31.38 28.68
C GLY A 84 21.31 30.11 29.24
N GLU A 85 22.42 30.14 30.01
CA GLU A 85 22.55 30.64 31.40
C GLU A 85 21.41 30.18 32.31
N LEU A 86 21.57 29.69 33.53
CA LEU A 86 22.67 29.40 34.46
C LEU A 86 21.91 28.89 35.71
N SER A 87 22.19 27.68 36.20
CA SER A 87 21.92 27.20 37.58
C SER A 87 21.78 25.67 37.57
N GLU A 88 22.17 24.86 38.54
CA GLU A 88 22.86 24.94 39.84
C GLU A 88 23.29 23.46 40.02
N GLN A 89 24.59 23.16 40.09
CA GLN A 89 25.30 22.95 41.36
C GLN A 89 24.69 21.81 42.21
N GLU A 90 25.15 20.58 41.98
CA GLU A 90 25.30 19.55 43.03
C GLU A 90 26.48 18.65 42.65
N ALA A 91 27.69 19.10 43.00
CA ALA A 91 28.87 18.25 43.12
C ALA A 91 29.06 17.98 44.61
N GLY A 92 28.38 16.95 45.11
CA GLY A 92 28.60 16.39 46.43
C GLY A 92 29.85 15.54 46.42
N LEU A 93 30.94 16.09 46.95
CA LEU A 93 32.16 15.39 47.30
C LEU A 93 31.97 14.75 48.68
N GLU A 94 31.75 13.44 48.70
CA GLU A 94 32.08 12.51 49.79
C GLU A 94 32.68 11.30 49.07
N GLY A 95 33.84 10.72 49.38
CA GLY A 95 34.65 10.73 50.59
C GLY A 95 35.13 9.27 50.79
N GLY A 96 36.43 9.09 51.05
CA GLY A 96 37.04 7.82 51.52
C GLY A 96 37.42 6.85 50.39
N GLU A 97 38.68 6.46 50.17
CA GLU A 97 39.53 5.70 51.13
C GLU A 97 38.70 4.51 51.65
N GLU A 98 38.83 3.27 51.18
CA GLU A 98 40.02 2.44 50.90
C GLU A 98 39.76 1.41 49.78
#